data_AF-A0A946X5Q2-F1
#
_entry.id   AF-A0A946X5Q2-F1
#
_cell.length_a   1.000
_cell.length_b   1.000
_cell.length_c   1.000
_cell.angle_alpha   90.00
_cell.angle_beta   90.00
_cell.angle_gamma   90.00
#
_symmetry.space_group_name_H-M   'P 1'
#
loop_
_entity.id
_entity.type
_entity.pdbx_description
1 polymer ?
#
loop_
_entity_poly.entity_id
_entity_poly.type
_entity_poly.pdbx_seq_one_letter_code
_entity_poly.pdbx_strand_id
1 'polypeptide(L)'
;MCCDYSTADQCLRRALAIREERRLIADTAGTLDELGRVARLDGRYDDSERWHAHAVQIKTQWRMWVELAISYANLGRLRLAQNLRDHAIREFANGFRVVHSVDSPVRHQLARDLARQLWEVGEEAFVAAWRAALPDDDPPMDLLRQALAQLREQADNAE
;
A
#
# COMPACT_ATOMS: atom_id res chain seq x y z
N MET A 1 -10.50 -5.17 22.91
CA MET A 1 -9.50 -5.96 22.15
C MET A 1 -8.20 -5.17 21.92
N CYS A 2 -7.69 -4.40 22.89
CA CYS A 2 -6.49 -3.55 22.70
C CYS A 2 -5.18 -4.20 23.17
N CYS A 3 -5.23 -5.39 23.80
CA CYS A 3 -4.05 -6.04 24.39
C CYS A 3 -3.09 -6.65 23.35
N ASP A 4 -3.56 -6.91 22.12
CA ASP A 4 -2.76 -7.59 21.10
C ASP A 4 -1.83 -6.62 20.36
N TYR A 5 -2.33 -5.45 19.94
CA TYR A 5 -1.51 -4.47 19.20
C TYR A 5 -0.35 -3.90 20.02
N SER A 6 -0.54 -3.65 21.32
CA SER A 6 0.54 -3.22 22.20
C SER A 6 1.64 -4.27 22.31
N THR A 7 1.28 -5.55 22.41
CA THR A 7 2.24 -6.65 22.48
C THR A 7 2.99 -6.81 21.15
N ALA A 8 2.27 -6.73 20.03
CA ALA A 8 2.86 -6.77 18.70
C ALA A 8 3.85 -5.61 18.47
N ASP A 9 3.47 -4.37 18.81
CA ASP A 9 4.32 -3.18 18.68
C ASP A 9 5.64 -3.32 19.47
N GLN A 10 5.57 -3.79 20.73
CA GLN A 10 6.75 -4.03 21.56
C GLN A 10 7.69 -5.09 20.97
N CYS A 11 7.14 -6.23 20.54
CA CYS A 11 7.91 -7.29 19.90
C CYS A 11 8.60 -6.80 18.61
N LEU A 12 7.88 -6.03 17.79
CA LEU A 12 8.40 -5.49 16.53
C LEU A 12 9.48 -4.43 16.77
N ARG A 13 9.34 -3.55 17.77
CA ARG A 13 10.39 -2.57 18.13
C ARG A 13 11.66 -3.25 18.60
N ARG A 14 11.54 -4.31 19.40
CA ARG A 14 12.71 -5.11 19.81
C ARG A 14 13.38 -5.78 18.62
N ALA A 15 12.59 -6.34 17.70
CA ALA A 15 13.12 -6.92 16.47
C ALA A 15 13.79 -5.87 15.58
N LEU A 16 13.21 -4.67 15.46
CA LEU A 16 13.76 -3.55 14.70
C LEU A 16 15.15 -3.18 15.23
N ALA A 17 15.30 -2.97 16.54
CA ALA A 17 16.59 -2.65 17.15
C ALA A 17 17.68 -3.70 16.84
N ILE A 18 17.35 -4.99 16.97
CA ILE A 18 18.28 -6.08 16.65
C ILE A 18 18.66 -6.10 15.16
N ARG A 19 17.68 -5.85 14.27
CA ARG A 19 17.89 -5.82 12.81
C ARG A 19 18.75 -4.63 12.39
N GLU A 20 18.55 -3.46 13.02
CA GLU A 20 19.36 -2.26 12.82
C GLU A 20 20.81 -2.47 13.31
N GLU A 21 20.99 -3.00 14.52
CA GLU A 21 22.30 -3.34 15.08
C GLU A 21 23.09 -4.30 14.16
N ARG A 22 22.38 -5.28 13.58
CA ARG A 22 22.94 -6.26 12.65
C ARG A 22 23.00 -5.77 11.20
N ARG A 23 22.55 -4.55 10.92
CA ARG A 23 22.49 -3.93 9.58
C ARG A 23 21.74 -4.79 8.55
N LEU A 24 20.67 -5.46 8.99
CA LEU A 24 19.80 -6.27 8.14
C LEU A 24 18.78 -5.37 7.45
N ILE A 25 19.18 -4.81 6.30
CA ILE A 25 18.41 -3.76 5.60
C ILE A 25 17.00 -4.21 5.20
N ALA A 26 16.87 -5.35 4.53
CA ALA A 26 15.57 -5.85 4.07
C ALA A 26 14.63 -6.16 5.24
N ASP A 27 15.16 -6.82 6.27
CA ASP A 27 14.44 -7.11 7.51
C ASP A 27 14.00 -5.84 8.25
N THR A 28 14.86 -4.82 8.32
CA THR A 28 14.55 -3.51 8.92
C THR A 28 13.36 -2.88 8.20
N ALA A 29 13.41 -2.80 6.86
CA ALA A 29 12.32 -2.25 6.06
C ALA A 29 11.00 -3.04 6.21
N GLY A 30 11.07 -4.38 6.26
CA GLY A 30 9.89 -5.22 6.50
C GLY A 30 9.29 -5.01 7.91
N THR A 31 10.14 -4.81 8.92
CA THR A 31 9.68 -4.53 10.29
C THR A 31 8.98 -3.19 10.40
N LEU A 32 9.50 -2.18 9.70
CA LEU A 32 8.89 -0.85 9.64
C LEU A 32 7.50 -0.91 9.01
N ASP A 33 7.31 -1.65 7.92
CA ASP A 33 5.97 -1.85 7.35
C ASP A 33 5.00 -2.51 8.35
N GLU A 34 5.48 -3.49 9.09
CA GLU A 34 4.63 -4.21 10.04
C GLU A 34 4.26 -3.33 11.25
N LEU A 35 5.20 -2.52 11.75
CA LEU A 35 4.90 -1.48 12.74
C LEU A 35 3.87 -0.47 12.21
N GLY A 36 4.02 -0.07 10.94
CA GLY A 36 3.06 0.82 10.28
C GLY A 36 1.66 0.20 10.21
N ARG A 37 1.57 -1.08 9.86
CA ARG A 37 0.32 -1.84 9.81
C ARG A 37 -0.33 -1.96 11.18
N VAL A 38 0.44 -2.31 12.22
CA VAL A 38 -0.06 -2.40 13.61
C VAL A 38 -0.55 -1.05 14.10
N ALA A 39 0.23 0.02 13.91
CA ALA A 39 -0.16 1.37 14.29
C ALA A 39 -1.47 1.81 13.60
N ARG A 40 -1.65 1.50 12.31
CA ARG A 40 -2.90 1.79 11.59
C ARG A 40 -4.10 1.05 12.19
N LEU A 41 -3.94 -0.24 12.53
CA LEU A 41 -5.01 -1.03 13.14
C LEU A 41 -5.36 -0.55 14.55
N ASP A 42 -4.39 0.02 15.26
CA ASP A 42 -4.53 0.63 16.58
C ASP A 42 -5.02 2.09 16.52
N GLY A 43 -5.30 2.63 15.32
CA GLY A 43 -5.77 4.01 15.12
C GLY A 43 -4.68 5.09 15.24
N ARG A 44 -3.42 4.70 15.43
CA ARG A 44 -2.25 5.61 15.51
C ARG A 44 -1.74 5.94 14.11
N TYR A 45 -2.51 6.74 13.38
CA TYR A 45 -2.23 7.03 11.97
C TYR A 45 -0.93 7.80 11.73
N ASP A 46 -0.57 8.73 12.61
CA ASP A 46 0.69 9.49 12.50
C ASP A 46 1.92 8.57 12.65
N ASP A 47 1.87 7.63 13.59
CA ASP A 47 2.91 6.62 13.76
C ASP A 47 2.97 5.70 12.53
N SER A 48 1.81 5.28 12.03
CA SER A 48 1.71 4.45 10.82
C SER A 48 2.39 5.10 9.63
N GLU A 49 2.11 6.38 9.40
CA GLU A 49 2.70 7.15 8.30
C GLU A 49 4.22 7.24 8.44
N ARG A 50 4.74 7.54 9.64
CA ARG A 50 6.18 7.61 9.89
C ARG A 50 6.87 6.28 9.59
N TRP A 51 6.29 5.16 10.03
CA TRP A 51 6.88 3.85 9.82
C TRP A 51 6.91 3.46 8.34
N HIS A 52 5.79 3.64 7.63
CA HIS A 52 5.74 3.35 6.21
C HIS A 52 6.63 4.28 5.38
N ALA A 53 6.71 5.57 5.72
CA ALA A 53 7.61 6.51 5.04
C ALA A 53 9.09 6.09 5.17
N HIS A 54 9.50 5.64 6.36
CA HIS A 54 10.85 5.12 6.56
C HIS A 54 11.10 3.84 5.76
N ALA A 55 10.13 2.91 5.71
CA ALA A 55 10.23 1.70 4.88
C ALA A 55 10.37 2.05 3.38
N VAL A 56 9.58 3.00 2.88
CA VAL A 56 9.65 3.51 1.49
C VAL A 56 11.04 4.08 1.20
N GLN A 57 11.60 4.87 2.10
CA GLN A 57 12.94 5.46 1.93
C GLN A 57 14.02 4.37 1.77
N ILE A 58 14.04 3.39 2.67
CA ILE A 58 15.01 2.28 2.61
C ILE A 58 14.82 1.49 1.31
N LYS A 59 13.60 1.05 1.01
CA LYS A 59 13.33 0.22 -0.17
C LYS A 59 13.62 0.93 -1.49
N THR A 60 13.42 2.25 -1.53
CA THR A 60 13.81 3.09 -2.68
C THR A 60 15.33 3.12 -2.82
N GLN A 61 16.06 3.39 -1.74
CA GLN A 61 17.52 3.46 -1.75
C GLN A 61 18.16 2.13 -2.21
N TRP A 62 17.56 1.00 -1.81
CA TRP A 62 18.08 -0.34 -2.10
C TRP A 62 17.38 -1.03 -3.29
N ARG A 63 16.53 -0.31 -4.04
CA ARG A 63 15.85 -0.80 -5.26
C ARG A 63 15.04 -2.09 -5.04
N MET A 64 14.40 -2.20 -3.88
CA MET A 64 13.54 -3.33 -3.50
C MET A 64 12.13 -3.11 -4.08
N TRP A 65 11.97 -3.24 -5.40
CA TRP A 65 10.77 -2.76 -6.11
C TRP A 65 9.46 -3.44 -5.70
N VAL A 66 9.47 -4.76 -5.53
CA VAL A 66 8.28 -5.52 -5.11
C VAL A 66 7.88 -5.12 -3.70
N GLU A 67 8.85 -5.03 -2.79
CA GLU A 67 8.62 -4.64 -1.42
C GLU A 67 8.21 -3.16 -1.31
N LEU A 68 8.74 -2.30 -2.18
CA LEU A 68 8.38 -0.89 -2.26
C LEU A 68 6.91 -0.73 -2.65
N ALA A 69 6.43 -1.52 -3.62
CA ALA A 69 5.02 -1.56 -3.99
C ALA A 69 4.12 -2.03 -2.84
N ILE A 70 4.59 -2.94 -1.98
CA ILE A 70 3.87 -3.34 -0.76
C ILE A 70 3.76 -2.17 0.23
N SER A 71 4.83 -1.40 0.44
CA SER A 71 4.77 -0.21 1.32
C SER A 71 3.78 0.83 0.80
N TYR A 72 3.76 1.07 -0.51
CA TYR A 72 2.77 1.94 -1.15
C TYR A 72 1.34 1.41 -1.00
N ALA A 73 1.12 0.10 -1.15
CA ALA A 73 -0.19 -0.50 -0.90
C ALA A 73 -0.65 -0.31 0.57
N ASN A 74 0.28 -0.39 1.52
CA ASN A 74 -0.03 -0.15 2.93
C ASN A 74 -0.36 1.33 3.21
N LEU A 75 0.37 2.27 2.60
CA LEU A 75 0.06 3.69 2.65
C LEU A 75 -1.31 3.99 2.04
N GLY A 76 -1.66 3.38 0.90
CA GLY A 76 -2.99 3.53 0.30
C GLY A 76 -4.11 3.10 1.26
N ARG A 77 -3.92 1.98 1.97
CA ARG A 77 -4.87 1.53 3.02
C ARG A 77 -4.91 2.46 4.24
N LEU A 78 -3.78 3.05 4.61
CA LEU A 78 -3.75 4.09 5.65
C LEU A 78 -4.58 5.30 5.23
N ARG A 79 -4.42 5.78 4.00
CA ARG A 79 -5.21 6.90 3.48
C ARG A 79 -6.69 6.59 3.41
N LEU A 80 -7.08 5.38 3.01
CA LEU A 80 -8.48 4.95 3.07
C LEU A 80 -9.01 4.95 4.51
N ALA A 81 -8.23 4.49 5.50
CA ALA A 81 -8.62 4.54 6.91
C ALA A 81 -8.78 5.98 7.44
N GLN A 82 -8.01 6.93 6.90
CA GLN A 82 -8.13 8.35 7.18
C GLN A 82 -9.23 9.04 6.34
N ASN A 83 -9.98 8.30 5.51
CA ASN A 83 -10.95 8.83 4.56
C ASN A 83 -10.35 9.82 3.52
N LEU A 84 -9.05 9.71 3.25
CA LEU A 84 -8.30 10.52 2.29
C LEU A 84 -8.19 9.77 0.95
N ARG A 85 -9.30 9.68 0.23
CA ARG A 85 -9.41 8.80 -0.95
C ARG A 85 -8.48 9.16 -2.11
N ASP A 86 -8.34 10.45 -2.43
CA ASP A 86 -7.43 10.90 -3.50
C ASP A 86 -5.97 10.53 -3.18
N HIS A 87 -5.59 10.65 -1.91
CA HIS A 87 -4.28 10.22 -1.44
C HIS A 87 -4.15 8.69 -1.53
N ALA A 88 -5.20 7.93 -1.27
CA ALA A 88 -5.16 6.48 -1.44
C ALA A 88 -4.91 6.07 -2.90
N ILE A 89 -5.60 6.70 -3.85
CA ILE A 89 -5.38 6.48 -5.30
C ILE A 89 -3.93 6.79 -5.66
N ARG A 90 -3.39 7.91 -5.17
CA ARG A 90 -1.97 8.27 -5.35
C ARG A 90 -1.01 7.18 -4.86
N GLU A 91 -1.19 6.70 -3.63
CA GLU A 91 -0.29 5.70 -3.06
C GLU A 91 -0.37 4.37 -3.81
N PHE A 92 -1.59 3.91 -4.15
CA PHE A 92 -1.76 2.71 -4.96
C PHE A 92 -1.17 2.87 -6.37
N ALA A 93 -1.32 4.03 -7.00
CA ALA A 93 -0.76 4.33 -8.31
C ALA A 93 0.78 4.31 -8.28
N ASN A 94 1.40 4.92 -7.26
CA ASN A 94 2.84 4.85 -7.05
C ASN A 94 3.33 3.41 -6.89
N GLY A 95 2.62 2.60 -6.09
CA GLY A 95 2.92 1.18 -5.94
C GLY A 95 2.83 0.44 -7.27
N PHE A 96 1.75 0.65 -8.01
CA PHE A 96 1.52 -0.03 -9.30
C PHE A 96 2.61 0.33 -10.31
N ARG A 97 2.97 1.61 -10.40
CA ARG A 97 4.03 2.11 -11.28
C ARG A 97 5.38 1.45 -10.99
N VAL A 98 5.73 1.23 -9.74
CA VAL A 98 7.02 0.60 -9.40
C VAL A 98 7.11 -0.84 -9.93
N VAL A 99 6.00 -1.57 -10.00
CA VAL A 99 5.95 -2.97 -10.45
C VAL A 99 5.20 -3.16 -11.76
N HIS A 100 4.95 -2.09 -12.53
CA HIS A 100 4.05 -2.16 -13.69
C HIS A 100 4.53 -3.16 -14.76
N SER A 101 5.85 -3.34 -14.86
CA SER A 101 6.54 -4.22 -15.81
C SER A 101 6.78 -5.63 -15.28
N VAL A 102 6.53 -5.88 -13.98
CA VAL A 102 6.79 -7.16 -13.33
C VAL A 102 5.45 -7.80 -12.96
N ASP A 103 5.14 -8.92 -13.61
CA ASP A 103 3.96 -9.68 -13.23
C ASP A 103 4.17 -10.32 -11.87
N SER A 104 3.33 -9.93 -10.89
CA SER A 104 3.51 -10.30 -9.49
C SER A 104 2.18 -10.25 -8.73
N PRO A 105 2.03 -11.04 -7.65
CA PRO A 105 0.82 -11.00 -6.83
C PRO A 105 0.47 -9.60 -6.32
N VAL A 106 1.49 -8.80 -5.97
CA VAL A 106 1.28 -7.42 -5.50
C VAL A 106 0.77 -6.50 -6.62
N ARG A 107 1.22 -6.67 -7.87
CA ARG A 107 0.70 -5.93 -9.03
C ARG A 107 -0.78 -6.21 -9.24
N HIS A 108 -1.19 -7.48 -9.20
CA HIS A 108 -2.61 -7.84 -9.29
C HIS A 108 -3.43 -7.32 -8.10
N GLN A 109 -2.86 -7.33 -6.90
CA GLN A 109 -3.51 -6.76 -5.72
C GLN A 109 -3.74 -5.25 -5.88
N LEU A 110 -2.72 -4.51 -6.30
CA LEU A 110 -2.81 -3.07 -6.55
C LEU A 110 -3.81 -2.75 -7.67
N ALA A 111 -3.84 -3.54 -8.75
CA ALA A 111 -4.84 -3.40 -9.80
C ALA A 111 -6.27 -3.54 -9.26
N ARG A 112 -6.52 -4.53 -8.37
CA ARG A 112 -7.83 -4.72 -7.73
C ARG A 112 -8.17 -3.57 -6.78
N ASP A 113 -7.21 -3.13 -5.97
CA ASP A 113 -7.41 -2.01 -5.04
C ASP A 113 -7.73 -0.71 -5.82
N LEU A 114 -7.02 -0.43 -6.92
CA LEU A 114 -7.29 0.68 -7.85
C LEU A 114 -8.64 0.53 -8.58
N ALA A 115 -8.97 -0.67 -9.06
CA ALA A 115 -10.24 -0.95 -9.72
C ALA A 115 -11.43 -0.74 -8.78
N ARG A 116 -11.29 -1.09 -7.49
CA ARG A 116 -12.28 -0.75 -6.47
C ARG A 116 -12.43 0.75 -6.32
N GLN A 117 -11.33 1.50 -6.27
CA GLN A 117 -11.39 2.96 -6.18
C GLN A 117 -12.07 3.57 -7.41
N LEU A 118 -11.72 3.11 -8.61
CA LEU A 118 -12.35 3.52 -9.87
C LEU A 118 -13.87 3.32 -9.83
N TRP A 119 -14.34 2.19 -9.29
CA TRP A 119 -15.77 1.94 -9.16
C TRP A 119 -16.44 2.84 -8.12
N GLU A 120 -15.78 3.09 -6.98
CA GLU A 120 -16.34 3.87 -5.87
C GLU A 120 -16.43 5.37 -6.16
N VAL A 121 -15.45 5.95 -6.87
CA VAL A 121 -15.43 7.40 -7.17
C VAL A 121 -15.89 7.75 -8.58
N GLY A 122 -15.97 6.76 -9.47
CA GLY A 122 -16.23 6.96 -10.89
C GLY A 122 -14.98 7.33 -11.70
N GLU A 123 -15.07 7.15 -13.02
CA GLU A 123 -13.92 7.30 -13.91
C GLU A 123 -13.33 8.71 -13.94
N GLU A 124 -14.18 9.73 -14.02
CA GLU A 124 -13.72 11.13 -14.11
C GLU A 124 -12.92 11.55 -12.87
N ALA A 125 -13.47 11.31 -11.68
CA ALA A 125 -12.80 11.64 -10.42
C ALA A 125 -11.54 10.79 -10.21
N PHE A 126 -11.58 9.51 -10.60
CA PHE A 126 -10.42 8.63 -10.51
C PHE A 126 -9.26 9.11 -11.39
N VAL A 127 -9.53 9.44 -12.65
CA VAL A 127 -8.52 9.96 -13.60
C VAL A 127 -7.98 11.31 -13.13
N ALA A 128 -8.83 12.18 -12.59
CA ALA A 128 -8.39 13.45 -12.02
C ALA A 128 -7.43 13.25 -10.83
N ALA A 129 -7.78 12.37 -9.89
CA ALA A 129 -6.93 12.04 -8.74
C ALA A 129 -5.61 11.38 -9.18
N TRP A 130 -5.66 10.49 -10.18
CA TRP A 130 -4.47 9.85 -10.76
C TRP A 130 -3.53 10.88 -11.38
N ARG A 131 -4.04 11.76 -12.27
CA ARG A 131 -3.21 12.76 -12.96
C ARG A 131 -2.68 13.85 -12.03
N ALA A 132 -3.39 14.16 -10.94
CA ALA A 132 -2.87 15.04 -9.91
C ALA A 132 -1.65 14.42 -9.19
N ALA A 133 -1.64 13.09 -9.05
CA ALA A 133 -0.55 12.35 -8.41
C ALA A 133 0.61 12.02 -9.35
N LEU A 134 0.30 11.70 -10.62
CA LEU A 134 1.21 11.27 -11.67
C LEU A 134 0.87 12.03 -12.96
N PRO A 135 1.34 13.28 -13.14
CA PRO A 135 0.96 14.11 -14.28
C PRO A 135 1.40 13.56 -15.64
N ASP A 136 2.49 12.79 -15.65
CA ASP A 136 3.14 12.25 -16.85
C ASP A 136 2.75 10.80 -17.16
N ASP A 137 1.83 10.20 -16.40
CA ASP A 137 1.44 8.79 -16.53
C ASP A 137 -0.08 8.66 -16.57
N ASP A 138 -0.62 7.97 -17.58
CA ASP A 138 -2.05 7.71 -17.66
C ASP A 138 -2.41 6.42 -16.91
N PRO A 139 -3.59 6.37 -16.25
CA PRO A 139 -4.02 5.16 -15.57
C PRO A 139 -4.21 4.02 -16.57
N PRO A 140 -3.84 2.77 -16.23
CA PRO A 140 -3.98 1.60 -17.10
C PRO A 140 -5.44 1.13 -17.14
N MET A 141 -6.33 1.95 -17.71
CA MET A 141 -7.79 1.82 -17.59
C MET A 141 -8.32 0.47 -18.07
N ASP A 142 -7.78 -0.08 -19.16
CA ASP A 142 -8.21 -1.39 -19.66
C ASP A 142 -7.95 -2.51 -18.65
N LEU A 143 -6.79 -2.49 -18.01
CA LEU A 143 -6.42 -3.45 -16.97
C LEU A 143 -7.31 -3.27 -15.72
N LEU A 144 -7.59 -2.02 -15.32
CA LEU A 144 -8.46 -1.75 -14.16
C LEU A 144 -9.91 -2.19 -14.42
N ARG A 145 -10.43 -1.98 -15.64
CA ARG A 145 -11.76 -2.45 -16.04
C ARG A 145 -11.84 -3.98 -16.04
N GLN A 146 -10.80 -4.66 -16.53
CA GLN A 146 -10.72 -6.13 -16.45
C GLN A 146 -10.70 -6.63 -15.01
N ALA A 147 -9.88 -6.02 -14.15
CA ALA A 147 -9.84 -6.36 -12.73
C ALA A 147 -11.18 -6.11 -12.04
N LEU A 148 -11.90 -5.05 -12.40
CA LEU A 148 -13.24 -4.76 -11.87
C LEU A 148 -14.26 -5.82 -12.30
N ALA A 149 -14.22 -6.27 -13.55
CA ALA A 149 -15.10 -7.34 -14.03
C ALA A 149 -14.88 -8.65 -13.26
N GLN A 150 -13.62 -9.05 -13.08
CA GLN A 150 -13.26 -10.24 -12.29
C GLN A 150 -13.71 -10.15 -10.83
N LEU A 151 -13.60 -8.97 -10.21
CA LEU A 151 -14.07 -8.75 -8.84
C LEU A 151 -15.59 -8.94 -8.70
N ARG A 152 -16.36 -8.52 -9.71
CA ARG A 152 -17.82 -8.69 -9.73
C ARG A 152 -18.20 -10.15 -9.91
N GLU A 153 -17.61 -10.83 -10.88
CA GLU A 153 -17.84 -12.26 -11.11
C GLU A 153 -17.50 -13.10 -9.86
N GLN A 154 -16.44 -12.77 -9.13
CA GLN A 154 -16.10 -13.46 -7.87
C GLN A 154 -17.11 -13.21 -6.75
N ALA A 155 -17.70 -12.01 -6.69
CA ALA A 155 -18.75 -11.69 -5.72
C ALA A 155 -20.04 -12.45 -6.04
N ASP A 156 -20.42 -12.50 -7.31
CA ASP A 156 -21.65 -13.18 -7.76
C ASP A 156 -21.55 -14.72 -7.63
N ASN A 157 -20.34 -15.29 -7.72
CA ASN A 157 -20.10 -16.74 -7.56
C ASN A 157 -19.91 -17.17 -6.09
N ALA A 158 -19.88 -16.24 -5.14
CA ALA A 158 -19.72 -16.52 -3.71
C ALA A 158 -21.05 -16.54 -2.94
N GLU A 159 -22.16 -16.21 -3.60
CA GLU A 159 -23.56 -16.36 -3.14
C GLU A 159 -24.16 -17.70 -3.57
#